data_AF-A0A917CBK9-F1
#
_entry.id   AF-A0A917CBK9-F1
#
_cell.length_a   1.000
_cell.length_b   1.000
_cell.length_c   1.000
_cell.angle_alpha   90.00
_cell.angle_beta   90.00
_cell.angle_gamma   90.00
#
_symmetry.space_group_name_H-M   'P 1'
#
loop_
_entity.id
_entity.type
_entity.pdbx_description
1 polymer ?
#
loop_
_entity_poly.entity_id
_entity_poly.type
_entity_poly.pdbx_seq_one_letter_code
_entity_poly.pdbx_strand_id
1 'polypeptide(L)'
;MERELIGRNLSVQDDNGDPLQTVKEIEVLLKPETLDIIRARKMSKTKQIVGYEITVKLVMSKLESRLRYRLLDDFKAGKTMFLDRITGSLEDRQTGNVERVMISGIHIHDEMDILVAKIDENNGIDITLSGTANDFDFIEKFPDYMV
;
A
#
# COMPACT_ATOMS: atom_id res chain seq x y z
N MET A 1 3.69 15.57 9.40
CA MET A 1 4.46 15.37 8.16
C MET A 1 3.84 14.17 7.49
N GLU A 2 3.31 14.38 6.30
CA GLU A 2 2.79 13.30 5.45
C GLU A 2 3.95 12.91 4.52
N ARG A 3 4.25 11.61 4.41
CA ARG A 3 5.26 11.10 3.48
C ARG A 3 4.54 10.31 2.40
N GLU A 4 4.66 10.80 1.17
CA GLU A 4 4.10 10.20 -0.03
C GLU A 4 5.22 9.51 -0.79
N LEU A 5 5.06 8.22 -1.07
CA LEU A 5 6.00 7.40 -1.81
C LEU A 5 5.32 6.86 -3.06
N ILE A 6 5.99 6.96 -4.21
CA ILE A 6 5.46 6.44 -5.47
C ILE A 6 6.44 5.45 -6.06
N GLY A 7 5.96 4.26 -6.41
CA GLY A 7 6.78 3.28 -7.11
C GLY A 7 6.11 2.83 -8.38
N ARG A 8 6.95 2.31 -9.28
CA ARG A 8 6.55 1.82 -10.59
C ARG A 8 7.03 0.40 -10.78
N ASN A 9 6.24 -0.41 -11.48
CA ASN A 9 6.58 -1.80 -11.82
C ASN A 9 6.86 -2.69 -10.58
N LEU A 10 6.00 -2.66 -9.58
CA LEU A 10 6.11 -3.52 -8.40
C LEU A 10 5.47 -4.89 -8.64
N SER A 11 5.78 -5.86 -7.80
CA SER A 11 5.19 -7.19 -7.86
C SER A 11 4.39 -7.49 -6.59
N VAL A 12 3.11 -7.81 -6.77
CA VAL A 12 2.34 -8.48 -5.72
C VAL A 12 2.82 -9.92 -5.65
N GLN A 13 3.14 -10.39 -4.45
CA GLN A 13 3.58 -11.76 -4.21
C GLN A 13 2.65 -12.44 -3.22
N ASP A 14 2.60 -13.77 -3.29
CA ASP A 14 1.90 -14.59 -2.31
C ASP A 14 2.74 -14.84 -1.04
N ASP A 15 2.17 -15.61 -0.10
CA ASP A 15 2.84 -16.09 1.12
C ASP A 15 4.13 -16.90 0.89
N ASN A 16 4.34 -17.43 -0.32
CA ASN A 16 5.57 -18.13 -0.70
C ASN A 16 6.60 -17.21 -1.37
N GLY A 17 6.21 -15.99 -1.72
CA GLY A 17 7.05 -15.02 -2.43
C GLY A 17 6.96 -15.15 -3.96
N ASP A 18 6.03 -15.96 -4.46
CA ASP A 18 5.82 -16.13 -5.90
C ASP A 18 5.06 -14.93 -6.47
N PRO A 19 5.48 -14.40 -7.64
CA PRO A 19 4.84 -13.24 -8.25
C PRO A 19 3.43 -13.60 -8.74
N LEU A 20 2.43 -12.88 -8.22
CA LEU A 20 1.02 -13.02 -8.61
C LEU A 20 0.60 -12.01 -9.69
N GLN A 21 1.11 -10.78 -9.59
CA GLN A 21 0.66 -9.65 -10.39
C GLN A 21 1.74 -8.58 -10.48
N THR A 22 1.85 -7.93 -11.63
CA THR A 22 2.64 -6.70 -11.79
C THR A 22 1.77 -5.47 -11.58
N VAL A 23 2.22 -4.57 -10.71
CA VAL A 23 1.60 -3.28 -10.41
C VAL A 23 2.31 -2.21 -11.22
N LYS A 24 1.53 -1.44 -12.00
CA LYS A 24 2.07 -0.37 -12.85
C LYS A 24 2.57 0.79 -11.98
N GLU A 25 1.75 1.20 -11.03
CA GLU A 25 2.05 2.28 -10.10
C GLU A 25 1.46 1.99 -8.72
N ILE A 26 2.20 2.30 -7.66
CA ILE A 26 1.72 2.28 -6.30
C ILE A 26 1.97 3.64 -5.67
N GLU A 27 0.98 4.12 -4.94
CA GLU A 27 1.08 5.30 -4.10
C GLU A 27 0.88 4.85 -2.66
N VAL A 28 1.87 5.16 -1.80
CA VAL A 28 1.84 4.85 -0.38
C VAL A 28 1.89 6.15 0.40
N LEU A 29 0.92 6.33 1.28
CA LEU A 29 0.81 7.50 2.13
C LEU A 29 0.88 7.06 3.59
N LEU A 30 1.91 7.52 4.30
CA LEU A 30 2.02 7.33 5.75
C LEU A 30 1.40 8.52 6.48
N LYS A 31 0.30 8.27 7.19
CA LYS A 31 -0.39 9.26 8.02
C LYS A 31 -0.12 8.98 9.50
N PRO A 32 0.65 9.82 10.20
CA PRO A 32 0.84 9.66 11.63
C PRO A 32 -0.44 10.06 12.39
N GLU A 33 -0.91 9.20 13.29
CA GLU A 33 -1.98 9.53 14.22
C GLU A 33 -1.40 10.19 15.47
N THR A 34 -1.91 11.37 15.83
CA THR A 34 -1.48 12.11 17.01
C THR A 34 -2.62 12.28 18.00
N LEU A 35 -2.39 12.00 19.28
CA LEU A 35 -3.27 12.40 20.38
C LEU A 35 -2.73 13.67 21.05
N ASP A 36 -3.66 14.56 21.40
CA ASP A 36 -3.36 15.73 22.21
C ASP A 36 -3.23 15.32 23.69
N ILE A 37 -2.04 15.48 24.27
CA ILE A 37 -1.87 15.27 25.71
C ILE A 37 -2.11 16.59 26.43
N ILE A 38 -3.16 16.65 27.26
CA ILE A 38 -3.38 17.77 28.18
C ILE A 38 -2.61 17.50 29.48
N ARG A 39 -1.42 18.07 29.62
CA ARG A 39 -0.70 18.08 30.92
C ARG A 39 -1.17 19.27 31.77
N ALA A 40 -1.93 18.99 32.83
CA ALA A 40 -2.54 19.99 33.72
C ALA A 40 -1.57 20.98 34.42
N ARG A 41 -0.24 20.79 34.32
CA ARG A 41 0.76 21.62 35.03
C ARG A 41 1.58 22.57 34.15
N LYS A 42 1.51 22.48 32.82
CA LYS A 42 2.18 23.40 31.89
C LYS A 42 1.31 23.54 30.64
N MET A 43 0.93 24.77 30.26
CA MET A 43 0.17 25.10 29.05
C MET A 43 0.96 24.84 27.75
N SER A 44 1.60 23.68 27.62
CA SER A 44 2.23 23.23 26.39
C SER A 44 1.38 22.10 25.81
N LYS A 45 0.65 22.37 24.73
CA LYS A 45 -0.04 21.33 23.96
C LYS A 45 1.02 20.48 23.27
N THR A 46 1.38 19.35 23.86
CA THR A 46 2.32 18.40 23.26
C THR A 46 1.50 17.36 22.49
N LYS A 47 1.70 17.27 21.18
CA LYS A 47 1.12 16.21 20.36
C LYS A 47 2.03 14.98 20.47
N GLN A 48 1.50 13.84 20.91
CA GLN A 48 2.22 12.57 20.90
C GLN A 48 1.73 11.73 19.73
N ILE A 49 2.65 11.16 18.96
CA ILE A 49 2.34 10.16 17.93
C ILE A 49 1.96 8.87 18.66
N VAL A 50 0.81 8.30 18.30
CA VAL A 50 0.21 7.15 19.00
C VAL A 50 0.06 5.95 18.07
N GLY A 51 0.09 6.21 16.77
CA GLY A 51 0.09 5.22 15.72
C GLY A 51 0.41 5.85 14.37
N TYR A 52 0.35 5.03 13.33
CA TYR A 52 0.41 5.47 11.94
C TYR A 52 -0.53 4.60 11.13
N GLU A 53 -1.18 5.19 10.15
CA GLU A 53 -1.97 4.50 9.14
C GLU A 53 -1.18 4.51 7.82
N ILE A 54 -1.05 3.34 7.19
CA ILE A 54 -0.44 3.20 5.87
C ILE A 54 -1.56 3.06 4.86
N THR A 55 -1.88 4.13 4.14
CA THR A 55 -2.82 4.07 3.02
C THR A 55 -2.07 3.65 1.76
N VAL A 56 -2.63 2.71 1.01
CA VAL A 56 -2.05 2.20 -0.24
C VAL A 56 -3.07 2.34 -1.37
N LYS A 57 -2.60 2.85 -2.51
CA LYS A 57 -3.35 2.89 -3.76
C LYS A 57 -2.54 2.22 -4.86
N LEU A 58 -3.13 1.21 -5.48
CA LEU A 58 -2.53 0.37 -6.50
C LEU A 58 -3.18 0.66 -7.84
N VAL A 59 -2.37 0.88 -8.87
CA VAL A 59 -2.81 1.06 -10.25
C VAL A 59 -2.20 -0.04 -11.10
N MET A 60 -3.04 -0.77 -11.83
CA MET A 60 -2.65 -1.92 -12.64
C MET A 60 -3.28 -1.80 -14.03
N SER A 61 -2.56 -2.21 -15.08
CA SER A 61 -3.10 -2.20 -16.45
C SER A 61 -4.04 -3.36 -16.76
N LYS A 62 -3.87 -4.49 -16.05
CA LYS A 62 -4.69 -5.70 -16.15
C LYS A 62 -4.63 -6.46 -14.85
N LEU A 63 -5.66 -7.25 -14.57
CA LEU A 63 -5.69 -8.19 -13.44
C LEU A 63 -5.43 -9.61 -13.94
N GLU A 64 -4.33 -10.22 -13.51
CA GLU A 64 -3.98 -11.59 -13.81
C GLU A 64 -5.01 -12.55 -13.21
N SER A 65 -5.31 -13.63 -13.93
CA SER A 65 -6.38 -14.56 -13.58
C SER A 65 -6.23 -15.12 -12.16
N ARG A 66 -5.00 -15.38 -11.71
CA ARG A 66 -4.72 -15.90 -10.36
C ARG A 66 -5.15 -14.95 -9.27
N LEU A 67 -4.74 -13.68 -9.38
CA LEU A 67 -5.12 -12.66 -8.41
C LEU A 67 -6.62 -12.38 -8.47
N ARG A 68 -7.21 -12.39 -9.67
CA ARG A 68 -8.66 -12.24 -9.87
C ARG A 68 -9.46 -13.30 -9.12
N TYR A 69 -9.11 -14.58 -9.25
CA TYR A 69 -9.85 -15.64 -8.55
C TYR A 69 -9.71 -15.52 -7.04
N ARG A 70 -8.51 -15.22 -6.52
CA ARG A 70 -8.28 -15.03 -5.09
C ARG A 70 -9.15 -13.91 -4.51
N LEU A 71 -9.14 -12.73 -5.13
CA LEU A 71 -9.95 -11.59 -4.69
C LEU A 71 -11.46 -11.89 -4.78
N LEU A 72 -11.87 -12.63 -5.82
CA LEU A 72 -13.27 -13.03 -5.98
C LEU A 72 -13.71 -14.04 -4.92
N ASP A 73 -12.85 -14.96 -4.52
CA ASP A 73 -13.13 -15.94 -3.48
C ASP A 73 -13.25 -15.26 -2.11
N ASP A 74 -12.37 -14.30 -1.79
CA ASP A 74 -12.46 -13.49 -0.57
C ASP A 74 -13.76 -12.67 -0.55
N PHE A 75 -14.11 -12.05 -1.68
CA PHE A 75 -15.36 -11.30 -1.83
C PHE A 75 -16.59 -12.19 -1.63
N LYS A 76 -16.63 -13.37 -2.26
CA LYS A 76 -17.72 -14.35 -2.11
C LYS A 76 -17.83 -14.88 -0.68
N ALA A 77 -16.71 -14.97 0.03
CA ALA A 77 -16.68 -15.37 1.44
C ALA A 77 -17.09 -14.25 2.40
N GLY A 78 -17.37 -13.03 1.90
CA GLY A 78 -17.67 -11.87 2.74
C GLY A 78 -16.48 -11.39 3.57
N LYS A 79 -15.25 -11.75 3.16
CA LYS A 79 -14.01 -11.32 3.80
C LYS A 79 -13.47 -10.07 3.12
N THR A 80 -12.75 -9.26 3.88
CA THR A 80 -11.95 -8.18 3.29
C THR A 80 -10.91 -8.78 2.36
N MET A 81 -10.84 -8.26 1.14
CA MET A 81 -9.84 -8.68 0.15
C MET A 81 -8.44 -8.39 0.68
N PHE A 82 -7.56 -9.38 0.59
CA PHE A 82 -6.25 -9.33 1.23
C PHE A 82 -5.12 -9.66 0.26
N LEU A 83 -4.07 -8.85 0.28
CA LEU A 83 -2.80 -9.14 -0.40
C LEU A 83 -1.70 -9.31 0.63
N ASP A 84 -0.96 -10.41 0.51
CA ASP A 84 0.06 -10.79 1.50
C ASP A 84 1.21 -9.80 1.51
N ARG A 85 1.81 -9.55 0.34
CA ARG A 85 2.91 -8.60 0.20
C ARG A 85 3.03 -7.99 -1.19
N ILE A 86 3.62 -6.80 -1.24
CA ILE A 86 4.05 -6.13 -2.45
C ILE A 86 5.52 -5.77 -2.28
N THR A 87 6.35 -6.13 -3.25
CA THR A 87 7.77 -5.75 -3.27
C THR A 87 8.11 -5.00 -4.54
N GLY A 88 9.07 -4.09 -4.42
CA GLY A 88 9.57 -3.33 -5.57
C GLY A 88 10.35 -2.11 -5.14
N SER A 89 10.52 -1.18 -6.07
CA SER A 89 11.24 0.07 -5.83
C SER A 89 10.25 1.23 -5.71
N LEU A 90 10.34 1.99 -4.61
CA LEU A 90 9.63 3.23 -4.40
C LEU A 90 10.60 4.41 -4.54
N GLU A 91 10.17 5.45 -5.23
CA GLU A 91 10.82 6.75 -5.26
C GLU A 91 10.19 7.65 -4.18
N ASP A 92 11.02 8.17 -3.28
CA ASP A 92 10.62 9.18 -2.33
C ASP A 92 10.67 10.56 -2.99
N ARG A 93 9.50 11.19 -3.16
CA ARG A 93 9.38 12.51 -3.80
C ARG A 93 10.08 13.65 -3.04
N GLN A 94 10.32 13.51 -1.73
CA GLN A 94 10.96 14.55 -0.93
C GLN A 94 12.48 14.53 -1.09
N THR A 95 13.06 13.35 -1.29
CA THR A 95 14.52 13.16 -1.32
C THR A 95 15.05 12.78 -2.71
N GLY A 96 14.18 12.31 -3.62
CA GLY A 96 14.55 11.79 -4.93
C GLY A 96 15.20 10.40 -4.88
N ASN A 97 15.25 9.77 -3.71
CA ASN A 97 15.88 8.47 -3.52
C ASN A 97 14.95 7.35 -3.97
N VAL A 98 15.53 6.31 -4.59
CA VAL A 98 14.82 5.09 -4.95
C VAL A 98 15.22 4.00 -3.96
N GLU A 99 14.26 3.51 -3.17
CA GLU A 99 14.47 2.51 -2.13
C GLU A 99 13.69 1.23 -2.46
N ARG A 100 14.27 0.08 -2.15
CA ARG A 100 13.57 -1.20 -2.30
C ARG A 100 12.74 -1.47 -1.06
N VAL A 101 11.46 -1.72 -1.26
CA VAL A 101 10.50 -1.83 -0.17
C VAL A 101 9.71 -3.13 -0.20
N MET A 102 9.18 -3.48 0.96
CA MET A 102 8.18 -4.51 1.18
C MET A 102 7.00 -3.88 1.91
N ILE A 103 5.82 -4.01 1.33
CA ILE A 103 4.56 -3.61 1.96
C ILE A 103 3.83 -4.91 2.27
N SER A 104 3.41 -5.10 3.51
CA SER A 104 2.79 -6.36 3.93
C SER A 104 1.40 -6.16 4.53
N GLY A 105 0.56 -7.18 4.33
CA GLY A 105 -0.79 -7.24 4.85
C GLY A 105 -1.69 -6.12 4.34
N ILE A 106 -1.85 -6.03 3.02
CA ILE A 106 -2.70 -5.00 2.39
C ILE A 106 -4.15 -5.47 2.38
N HIS A 107 -5.01 -4.73 3.09
CA HIS A 107 -6.45 -4.89 3.11
C HIS A 107 -7.10 -3.90 2.15
N ILE A 108 -7.77 -4.41 1.13
CA ILE A 108 -8.46 -3.60 0.13
C ILE A 108 -9.90 -3.37 0.60
N HIS A 109 -10.30 -2.11 0.77
CA HIS A 109 -11.61 -1.75 1.31
C HIS A 109 -12.27 -0.52 0.66
N ASP A 110 -11.56 0.24 -0.17
CA ASP A 110 -12.11 1.42 -0.86
C ASP A 110 -12.56 1.08 -2.29
N GLU A 111 -13.46 1.91 -2.86
CA GLU A 111 -14.07 1.79 -4.21
C GLU A 111 -14.22 0.35 -4.75
N MET A 112 -15.08 -0.44 -4.09
CA MET A 112 -15.44 -1.80 -4.52
C MET A 112 -16.31 -1.84 -5.80
N ASP A 113 -16.84 -0.70 -6.24
CA ASP A 113 -17.79 -0.59 -7.37
C ASP A 113 -17.18 -1.02 -8.72
N ILE A 114 -15.86 -1.13 -8.79
CA ILE A 114 -15.14 -1.47 -10.02
C ILE A 114 -14.94 -2.99 -10.19
N LEU A 115 -14.95 -3.78 -9.10
CA LEU A 115 -14.72 -5.22 -9.20
C LEU A 115 -15.90 -5.96 -9.84
N VAL A 116 -17.15 -5.52 -9.68
CA VAL A 116 -18.30 -6.26 -10.24
C VAL A 116 -18.51 -5.97 -11.73
N ALA A 117 -18.21 -4.75 -12.21
CA ALA A 117 -18.45 -4.35 -13.60
C ALA A 117 -17.22 -4.47 -14.54
N LYS A 118 -15.98 -4.36 -14.04
CA LYS A 118 -14.77 -4.47 -14.89
C LYS A 118 -14.21 -5.89 -15.02
N ILE A 119 -14.79 -6.87 -14.33
CA ILE A 119 -14.38 -8.29 -14.42
C ILE A 119 -14.66 -8.89 -15.82
N ASP A 120 -15.59 -8.33 -16.60
CA ASP A 120 -15.92 -8.83 -17.95
C ASP A 120 -15.22 -8.08 -19.10
N GLU A 121 -14.71 -6.87 -18.86
CA GLU A 121 -14.10 -6.06 -19.92
C GLU A 121 -12.62 -5.83 -19.64
N ASN A 122 -11.78 -6.69 -20.22
CA ASN A 122 -10.32 -6.51 -20.33
C ASN A 122 -9.96 -5.38 -21.35
N ASN A 123 -10.72 -4.30 -21.34
CA ASN A 123 -10.62 -3.18 -22.27
C ASN A 123 -9.70 -2.09 -21.69
N GLY A 124 -8.38 -2.28 -21.69
CA GLY A 124 -7.36 -1.20 -21.59
C GLY A 124 -7.50 -0.12 -20.50
N ILE A 125 -8.41 -0.25 -19.54
CA ILE A 125 -8.71 0.71 -18.49
C ILE A 125 -7.87 0.30 -17.28
N ASP A 126 -7.06 1.23 -16.79
CA ASP A 126 -6.29 1.01 -15.56
C ASP A 126 -7.26 0.68 -14.39
N ILE A 127 -6.93 -0.38 -13.66
CA ILE A 127 -7.64 -0.86 -12.48
C ILE A 127 -6.98 -0.24 -11.26
N THR A 128 -7.77 0.50 -10.48
CA THR A 128 -7.33 1.11 -9.23
C THR A 128 -7.90 0.34 -8.05
N LEU A 129 -7.05 -0.05 -7.09
CA LEU A 129 -7.46 -0.65 -5.81
C LEU A 129 -6.90 0.22 -4.68
N SER A 130 -7.70 0.45 -3.65
CA SER A 130 -7.33 1.30 -2.52
C SER A 130 -7.63 0.61 -1.19
N GLY A 131 -6.77 0.83 -0.21
CA GLY A 131 -6.85 0.17 1.07
C GLY A 131 -5.77 0.58 2.06
N THR A 132 -5.58 -0.25 3.07
CA THR A 132 -4.62 -0.04 4.16
C THR A 132 -3.63 -1.19 4.27
N ALA A 133 -2.39 -0.91 4.63
CA ALA A 133 -1.37 -1.93 4.89
C ALA A 133 -1.05 -2.02 6.39
N ASN A 134 -0.70 -3.22 6.85
CA ASN A 134 -0.27 -3.44 8.22
C ASN A 134 1.16 -2.94 8.47
N ASP A 135 2.05 -3.17 7.51
CA ASP A 135 3.46 -2.85 7.67
C ASP A 135 4.14 -2.39 6.38
N PHE A 136 5.22 -1.64 6.57
CA PHE A 136 6.03 -1.05 5.52
C PHE A 136 7.51 -1.10 5.90
N ASP A 137 8.28 -1.87 5.14
CA ASP A 137 9.70 -2.12 5.37
C ASP A 137 10.57 -1.71 4.19
N PHE A 138 11.78 -1.24 4.50
CA PHE A 138 12.84 -1.05 3.52
C PHE A 138 13.73 -2.30 3.50
N ILE A 139 13.68 -3.08 2.40
CA ILE A 139 14.43 -4.33 2.24
C ILE A 139 15.92 -4.02 2.03
N GLU A 140 16.21 -3.01 1.21
CA GLU A 140 17.56 -2.50 1.00
C GLU A 140 17.54 -1.00 1.30
N LYS A 141 17.96 -0.66 2.52
CA LYS A 141 18.40 0.71 2.82
C LYS A 141 19.77 0.84 2.16
N PHE A 142 19.95 1.81 1.27
CA PHE A 142 21.31 2.15 0.86
C PHE A 142 22.13 2.53 2.10
N PRO A 143 23.45 2.26 2.12
CA PRO A 143 24.28 2.52 3.29
C PRO A 143 24.01 3.94 3.80
N ASP A 144 23.68 4.04 5.10
CA ASP A 144 23.49 5.32 5.77
C ASP A 144 24.61 6.26 5.36
N TYR A 145 24.21 7.41 4.82
CA TYR A 145 24.97 8.65 4.74
C TYR A 145 26.42 8.55 5.20
N MET A 146 27.33 8.22 4.28
CA MET A 146 28.68 8.79 4.34
C MET A 146 28.68 10.01 3.43
N VAL A 147 28.31 11.16 4.02
CA VAL A 147 29.00 12.46 4.07
C VAL A 147 27.99 13.57 4.34
#